data_AF-H0EHH0-F1
#
_entry.id   AF-H0EHH0-F1
#
_cell.length_a   1.000
_cell.length_b   1.000
_cell.length_c   1.000
_cell.angle_alpha   90.00
_cell.angle_beta   90.00
_cell.angle_gamma   90.00
#
_symmetry.space_group_name_H-M   'P 1'
#
loop_
_entity.id
_entity.type
_entity.pdbx_description
1 polymer ?
#
loop_
_entity_poly.entity_id
_entity_poly.type
_entity_poly.pdbx_seq_one_letter_code
_entity_poly.pdbx_strand_id
1 'polypeptide(L)'
;MDSYMSVLKSLEHSVMACQSKLNLILVDASHLEERCVASSESDYVQAWSKVHGADGILVPGGFGERGTEGMIAAAQWARENKTPYLGICLAGSIELSPECSNPVIIFMPEVDKTNMGGTMRLGSRPTVFQEGSDWSKVRKLYADKKVITERHRHRYEVNPDYIESLSKAGLHFIGKDEKGVRMEIIELQNHPWYIQLKRGSSPPQRNAFPPVKPREVFKKRYKTIVKLGYGGGSTVWLVRDLNL
;
A
#
# COMPACT_ATOMS: atom_id res chain seq x y z
N MET A 1 7.41 8.36 -16.59
CA MET A 1 7.82 6.93 -16.58
C MET A 1 8.76 6.60 -15.41
N ASP A 2 9.61 7.53 -14.94
CA ASP A 2 10.53 7.31 -13.81
C ASP A 2 9.89 7.24 -12.41
N SER A 3 8.65 7.69 -12.26
CA SER A 3 7.96 7.79 -10.98
C SER A 3 7.85 6.44 -10.25
N TYR A 4 7.82 5.32 -10.98
CA TYR A 4 7.64 3.99 -10.41
C TYR A 4 8.87 3.07 -10.53
N MET A 5 10.04 3.60 -10.92
CA MET A 5 11.23 2.77 -11.16
C MET A 5 11.65 1.96 -9.93
N SER A 6 11.55 2.58 -8.74
CA SER A 6 11.82 1.90 -7.47
C SER A 6 10.84 0.76 -7.18
N VAL A 7 9.59 0.89 -7.63
CA VAL A 7 8.55 -0.14 -7.50
C VAL A 7 8.87 -1.33 -8.40
N LEU A 8 9.15 -1.03 -9.68
CA LEU A 8 9.52 -2.02 -10.69
C LEU A 8 10.72 -2.85 -10.29
N LYS A 9 11.84 -2.18 -9.97
CA LYS A 9 13.10 -2.87 -9.62
C LYS A 9 12.93 -3.82 -8.45
N SER A 10 12.10 -3.43 -7.51
CA SER A 10 11.93 -4.19 -6.30
C SER A 10 10.93 -5.36 -6.52
N LEU A 11 9.96 -5.23 -7.44
CA LEU A 11 9.19 -6.38 -7.97
C LEU A 11 10.06 -7.34 -8.80
N GLU A 12 10.97 -6.82 -9.63
CA GLU A 12 11.93 -7.62 -10.40
C GLU A 12 12.80 -8.49 -9.48
N HIS A 13 13.39 -7.89 -8.44
CA HIS A 13 14.16 -8.64 -7.44
C HIS A 13 13.34 -9.75 -6.76
N SER A 14 12.04 -9.50 -6.57
CA SER A 14 11.12 -10.42 -5.93
C SER A 14 10.87 -11.65 -6.79
N VAL A 15 10.57 -11.45 -8.07
CA VAL A 15 10.31 -12.56 -8.99
C VAL A 15 11.58 -13.36 -9.29
N MET A 16 12.74 -12.70 -9.31
CA MET A 16 14.04 -13.39 -9.42
C MET A 16 14.27 -14.34 -8.24
N ALA A 17 13.97 -13.91 -7.01
CA ALA A 17 14.06 -14.75 -5.81
C ALA A 17 12.98 -15.87 -5.75
N CYS A 18 11.93 -15.77 -6.57
CA CYS A 18 10.91 -16.80 -6.73
C CYS A 18 11.17 -17.73 -7.92
N GLN A 19 12.13 -17.41 -8.79
CA GLN A 19 12.29 -18.04 -10.10
C GLN A 19 11.00 -17.98 -10.95
N SER A 20 10.27 -16.87 -10.83
CA SER A 20 9.02 -16.62 -11.57
C SER A 20 9.24 -15.52 -12.61
N LYS A 21 8.33 -15.44 -13.60
CA LYS A 21 8.31 -14.35 -14.57
C LYS A 21 7.29 -13.30 -14.15
N LEU A 22 7.70 -12.04 -14.06
CA LEU A 22 6.78 -10.94 -13.81
C LEU A 22 6.03 -10.58 -15.09
N ASN A 23 4.71 -10.67 -15.08
CA ASN A 23 3.85 -9.98 -16.03
C ASN A 23 3.13 -8.84 -15.34
N LEU A 24 3.56 -7.62 -15.63
CA LEU A 24 3.01 -6.41 -15.05
C LEU A 24 2.08 -5.74 -16.06
N ILE A 25 0.82 -5.58 -15.68
CA ILE A 25 -0.18 -4.88 -16.47
C ILE A 25 -0.50 -3.56 -15.76
N LEU A 26 -0.31 -2.45 -16.47
CA LEU A 26 -0.65 -1.12 -15.98
C LEU A 26 -2.08 -0.77 -16.38
N VAL A 27 -2.85 -0.27 -15.42
CA VAL A 27 -4.22 0.20 -15.62
C VAL A 27 -4.31 1.64 -15.14
N ASP A 28 -4.85 2.53 -15.98
CA ASP A 28 -5.18 3.89 -15.55
C ASP A 28 -6.37 3.81 -14.58
N ALA A 29 -6.21 4.34 -13.38
CA ALA A 29 -7.24 4.31 -12.36
C ALA A 29 -8.46 5.13 -12.76
N SER A 30 -8.31 6.16 -13.60
CA SER A 30 -9.46 6.92 -14.12
C SER A 30 -10.38 6.06 -14.99
N HIS A 31 -9.83 5.05 -15.68
CA HIS A 31 -10.62 4.10 -16.46
C HIS A 31 -11.40 3.10 -15.58
N LEU A 32 -11.16 3.06 -14.27
CA LEU A 32 -11.92 2.23 -13.33
C LEU A 32 -13.07 2.99 -12.68
N GLU A 33 -13.22 4.28 -12.96
CA GLU A 33 -14.26 5.13 -12.40
C GLU A 33 -15.54 5.03 -13.24
N GLU A 34 -16.71 5.04 -12.60
CA GLU A 34 -17.99 4.99 -13.30
C GLU A 34 -18.17 6.14 -14.29
N ARG A 35 -17.62 7.33 -13.97
CA ARG A 35 -17.62 8.48 -14.89
C ARG A 35 -16.90 8.21 -16.21
N CYS A 36 -15.97 7.25 -16.26
CA CYS A 36 -15.31 6.86 -17.50
C CYS A 36 -16.29 6.22 -18.50
N VAL A 37 -17.37 5.59 -18.03
CA VAL A 37 -18.38 4.98 -18.91
C VAL A 37 -18.99 6.04 -19.84
N ALA A 38 -19.21 7.25 -19.35
CA ALA A 38 -19.74 8.36 -20.14
C ALA A 38 -18.75 8.88 -21.20
N SER A 39 -17.44 8.78 -20.95
CA SER A 39 -16.40 9.24 -21.89
C SER A 39 -15.93 8.16 -22.87
N SER A 40 -15.75 6.93 -22.38
CA SER A 40 -15.21 5.79 -23.12
C SER A 40 -15.57 4.49 -22.40
N GLU A 41 -16.68 3.86 -22.80
CA GLU A 41 -17.10 2.56 -22.29
C GLU A 41 -16.06 1.46 -22.60
N SER A 42 -15.42 1.52 -23.76
CA SER A 42 -14.41 0.54 -24.15
C SER A 42 -13.20 0.53 -23.21
N ASP A 43 -12.74 1.70 -22.78
CA ASP A 43 -11.59 1.79 -21.86
C ASP A 43 -11.96 1.27 -20.47
N TYR A 44 -13.18 1.57 -20.02
CA TYR A 44 -13.72 1.06 -18.76
C TYR A 44 -13.80 -0.47 -18.75
N VAL A 45 -14.41 -1.07 -19.78
CA VAL A 45 -14.55 -2.53 -19.90
C VAL A 45 -13.17 -3.21 -19.99
N GLN A 46 -12.24 -2.65 -20.76
CA GLN A 46 -10.89 -3.20 -20.86
C GLN A 46 -10.10 -3.09 -19.56
N ALA A 47 -10.24 -1.98 -18.82
CA ALA A 47 -9.60 -1.80 -17.53
C ALA A 47 -10.10 -2.82 -16.51
N TRP A 48 -11.41 -2.99 -16.38
CA TRP A 48 -12.01 -3.97 -15.47
C TRP A 48 -11.72 -5.42 -15.88
N SER A 49 -11.70 -5.73 -17.18
CA SER A 49 -11.30 -7.05 -17.67
C SER A 49 -9.88 -7.42 -17.21
N LYS A 50 -8.94 -6.46 -17.24
CA LYS A 50 -7.58 -6.66 -16.72
C LYS A 50 -7.60 -6.90 -15.21
N VAL A 51 -8.35 -6.10 -14.44
CA VAL A 51 -8.45 -6.23 -12.97
C VAL A 51 -9.03 -7.59 -12.57
N HIS A 52 -10.09 -8.05 -13.24
CA HIS A 52 -10.71 -9.35 -12.97
C HIS A 52 -9.78 -10.53 -13.28
N GLY A 53 -8.94 -10.40 -14.32
CA GLY A 53 -7.97 -11.42 -14.72
C GLY A 53 -6.63 -11.37 -13.98
N ALA A 54 -6.47 -10.51 -12.99
CA ALA A 54 -5.22 -10.34 -12.26
C ALA A 54 -5.11 -11.31 -11.08
N ASP A 55 -3.92 -11.89 -10.89
CA ASP A 55 -3.64 -12.73 -9.72
C ASP A 55 -3.21 -11.92 -8.49
N GLY A 56 -2.90 -10.64 -8.68
CA GLY A 56 -2.57 -9.70 -7.60
C GLY A 56 -2.75 -8.25 -8.04
N ILE A 57 -3.14 -7.41 -7.08
CA ILE A 57 -3.40 -5.98 -7.28
C ILE A 57 -2.45 -5.18 -6.38
N LEU A 58 -1.74 -4.23 -6.99
CA LEU A 58 -0.85 -3.29 -6.35
C LEU A 58 -1.36 -1.88 -6.64
N VAL A 59 -1.66 -1.13 -5.58
CA VAL A 59 -2.05 0.28 -5.70
C VAL A 59 -0.93 1.15 -5.14
N PRO A 60 -0.13 1.79 -6.00
CA PRO A 60 0.88 2.75 -5.55
C PRO A 60 0.24 4.02 -5.00
N GLY A 61 1.07 4.86 -4.37
CA GLY A 61 0.62 6.14 -3.85
C GLY A 61 0.28 7.09 -5.00
N GLY A 62 -0.85 7.78 -4.87
CA GLY A 62 -1.33 8.81 -5.78
C GLY A 62 -1.61 10.09 -5.01
N PHE A 63 -1.71 11.21 -5.73
CA PHE A 63 -2.03 12.53 -5.18
C PHE A 63 -3.12 13.18 -6.04
N GLY A 64 -4.01 13.93 -5.40
CA GLY A 64 -5.14 14.60 -6.04
C GLY A 64 -6.38 13.73 -6.23
N GLU A 65 -7.39 14.30 -6.90
CA GLU A 65 -8.73 13.71 -7.02
C GLU A 65 -8.87 12.69 -8.16
N ARG A 66 -7.99 12.77 -9.17
CA ARG A 66 -8.13 11.96 -10.39
C ARG A 66 -7.70 10.51 -10.16
N GLY A 67 -8.56 9.56 -10.49
CA GLY A 67 -8.29 8.13 -10.36
C GLY A 67 -8.46 7.61 -8.93
N THR A 68 -8.78 8.45 -7.96
CA THR A 68 -8.89 8.05 -6.56
C THR A 68 -10.06 7.10 -6.35
N GLU A 69 -11.21 7.39 -6.97
CA GLU A 69 -12.39 6.51 -6.94
C GLU A 69 -12.08 5.15 -7.57
N GLY A 70 -11.37 5.13 -8.69
CA GLY A 70 -10.99 3.90 -9.37
C GLY A 70 -10.00 3.05 -8.57
N MET A 71 -9.07 3.67 -7.84
CA MET A 71 -8.18 2.95 -6.92
C MET A 71 -8.94 2.38 -5.72
N ILE A 72 -9.93 3.10 -5.20
CA ILE A 72 -10.82 2.62 -4.13
C ILE A 72 -11.61 1.41 -4.65
N ALA A 73 -12.17 1.49 -5.86
CA ALA A 73 -12.90 0.40 -6.50
C ALA A 73 -12.01 -0.84 -6.69
N ALA A 74 -10.76 -0.67 -7.13
CA ALA A 74 -9.81 -1.78 -7.24
C ALA A 74 -9.48 -2.42 -5.88
N ALA A 75 -9.30 -1.61 -4.83
CA ALA A 75 -9.05 -2.10 -3.47
C ALA A 75 -10.26 -2.86 -2.90
N GLN A 76 -11.48 -2.40 -3.20
CA GLN A 76 -12.72 -3.07 -2.86
C GLN A 76 -12.85 -4.41 -3.58
N TRP A 77 -12.64 -4.43 -4.91
CA TRP A 77 -12.67 -5.64 -5.71
C TRP A 77 -11.71 -6.71 -5.15
N ALA A 78 -10.48 -6.31 -4.83
CA ALA A 78 -9.48 -7.21 -4.28
C ALA A 78 -9.92 -7.84 -2.96
N ARG A 79 -10.50 -7.03 -2.07
CA ARG A 79 -11.01 -7.47 -0.76
C ARG A 79 -12.14 -8.50 -0.90
N GLU A 80 -13.07 -8.26 -1.80
CA GLU A 80 -14.28 -9.06 -1.99
C GLU A 80 -13.99 -10.38 -2.72
N ASN A 81 -13.12 -10.34 -3.72
CA ASN A 81 -12.74 -11.52 -4.53
C ASN A 81 -11.55 -12.30 -3.97
N LYS A 82 -11.03 -11.90 -2.81
CA LYS A 82 -9.86 -12.51 -2.17
C LYS A 82 -8.59 -12.47 -3.03
N THR A 83 -8.51 -11.51 -3.94
CA THR A 83 -7.31 -11.29 -4.78
C THR A 83 -6.22 -10.63 -3.93
N PRO A 84 -5.00 -11.18 -3.88
CA PRO A 84 -3.86 -10.58 -3.19
C PRO A 84 -3.72 -9.08 -3.46
N TYR A 85 -3.69 -8.28 -2.40
CA TYR A 85 -3.64 -6.82 -2.46
C TYR A 85 -2.46 -6.25 -1.66
N LEU A 86 -1.76 -5.30 -2.27
CA LEU A 86 -0.78 -4.46 -1.60
C LEU A 86 -1.04 -2.99 -1.97
N GLY A 87 -1.42 -2.17 -0.99
CA GLY A 87 -1.53 -0.74 -1.19
C GLY A 87 -0.40 0.01 -0.49
N ILE A 88 0.16 1.00 -1.20
CA ILE A 88 1.32 1.77 -0.78
C ILE A 88 0.88 3.23 -0.69
N CYS A 89 0.66 3.72 0.52
CA CYS A 89 0.43 5.16 0.73
C CYS A 89 -0.66 5.77 -0.17
N LEU A 90 -1.79 5.09 -0.29
CA LEU A 90 -3.02 5.69 -0.80
C LEU A 90 -4.04 5.69 0.34
N ALA A 91 -4.55 6.86 0.70
CA ALA A 91 -5.70 6.96 1.58
C ALA A 91 -6.48 8.22 1.22
N GLY A 92 -7.75 8.05 0.84
CA GLY A 92 -8.65 9.17 0.60
C GLY A 92 -8.71 10.04 1.85
N SER A 93 -8.46 11.34 1.68
CA SER A 93 -8.20 12.23 2.81
C SER A 93 -8.99 13.53 2.70
N ILE A 94 -8.90 14.35 3.75
CA ILE A 94 -9.28 15.77 3.72
C ILE A 94 -8.68 16.53 2.52
N GLU A 95 -7.64 15.99 1.86
CA GLU A 95 -7.12 16.49 0.58
C GLU A 95 -8.19 16.51 -0.53
N LEU A 96 -9.13 15.57 -0.52
CA LEU A 96 -10.18 15.42 -1.54
C LEU A 96 -11.41 16.27 -1.21
N SER A 97 -11.71 16.44 0.07
CA SER A 97 -12.83 17.25 0.53
C SER A 97 -12.52 17.80 1.92
N PRO A 98 -12.15 19.09 2.03
CA PRO A 98 -11.84 19.74 3.31
C PRO A 98 -13.03 19.73 4.28
N GLU A 99 -14.26 19.67 3.76
CA GLU A 99 -15.52 19.69 4.52
C GLU A 99 -16.17 18.30 4.60
N CYS A 100 -15.37 17.25 4.78
CA CYS A 100 -15.89 15.90 4.98
C CYS A 100 -16.49 15.75 6.38
N SER A 101 -17.74 15.28 6.48
CA SER A 101 -18.42 14.99 7.75
C SER A 101 -17.77 13.85 8.55
N ASN A 102 -16.99 13.00 7.89
CA ASN A 102 -16.31 11.86 8.50
C ASN A 102 -14.83 11.79 8.08
N PRO A 103 -13.94 12.58 8.72
CA PRO A 103 -12.54 12.66 8.32
C PRO A 103 -11.76 11.45 8.86
N VAL A 104 -11.88 10.30 8.19
CA VAL A 104 -11.14 9.07 8.53
C VAL A 104 -9.63 9.25 8.36
N ILE A 105 -9.21 10.14 7.45
CA ILE A 105 -7.82 10.50 7.23
C ILE A 105 -7.67 12.01 7.39
N ILE A 106 -6.78 12.42 8.30
CA ILE A 106 -6.57 13.81 8.72
C ILE A 106 -5.14 14.27 8.47
N PHE A 107 -4.96 15.58 8.29
CA PHE A 107 -3.63 16.18 8.28
C PHE A 107 -3.08 16.21 9.71
N MET A 108 -2.04 15.42 9.98
CA MET A 108 -1.40 15.34 11.31
C MET A 108 0.12 15.51 11.18
N PRO A 109 0.59 16.76 10.96
CA PRO A 109 1.99 17.05 10.72
C PRO A 109 2.86 16.76 11.95
N GLU A 110 4.17 16.65 11.72
CA GLU A 110 5.13 16.69 12.82
C GLU A 110 5.39 18.15 13.19
N VAL A 111 5.20 18.49 14.47
CA VAL A 111 5.55 19.81 15.00
C VAL A 111 7.06 19.82 15.25
N ASP A 112 7.79 20.54 14.42
CA ASP A 112 9.20 20.84 14.65
C ASP A 112 9.28 22.18 15.39
N LYS A 113 9.94 22.22 16.55
CA LYS A 113 10.07 23.45 17.34
C LYS A 113 10.93 24.50 16.64
N THR A 114 11.71 24.11 15.63
CA THR A 114 12.61 25.01 14.89
C THR A 114 12.01 25.56 13.60
N ASN A 115 11.10 24.83 12.96
CA ASN A 115 10.41 25.26 11.74
C ASN A 115 8.97 25.67 12.08
N MET A 116 8.67 26.98 12.02
CA MET A 116 7.31 27.49 12.21
C MET A 116 6.39 26.99 11.08
N GLY A 117 5.61 25.94 11.34
CA GLY A 117 4.63 25.37 10.40
C GLY A 117 4.50 23.85 10.51
N GLY A 118 3.39 23.28 10.02
CA GLY A 118 3.20 21.82 9.98
C GLY A 118 4.13 21.16 8.97
N THR A 119 5.14 20.43 9.44
CA THR A 119 6.14 19.81 8.57
C THR A 119 5.71 18.41 8.09
N MET A 120 6.20 18.01 6.90
CA MET A 120 5.99 16.66 6.35
C MET A 120 6.71 15.63 7.20
N ARG A 121 6.07 14.49 7.50
CA ARG A 121 6.75 13.36 8.14
C ARG A 121 7.71 12.74 7.15
N LEU A 122 9.01 12.98 7.36
CA LEU A 122 10.08 12.59 6.46
C LEU A 122 11.16 11.80 7.20
N GLY A 123 11.77 10.85 6.49
CA GLY A 123 12.98 10.17 6.94
C GLY A 123 12.71 8.80 7.55
N SER A 124 13.74 8.24 8.18
CA SER A 124 13.71 6.90 8.77
C SER A 124 12.99 6.95 10.12
N ARG A 125 11.86 6.27 10.25
CA ARG A 125 11.08 6.19 11.48
C ARG A 125 10.90 4.73 11.90
N PRO A 126 10.93 4.43 13.20
CA PRO A 126 10.57 3.12 13.71
C PRO A 126 9.06 2.88 13.63
N THR A 127 8.70 1.63 13.34
CA THR A 127 7.35 1.09 13.42
C THR A 127 7.38 -0.10 14.37
N VAL A 128 6.54 -0.05 15.40
CA VAL A 128 6.43 -1.06 16.46
C VAL A 128 5.25 -1.96 16.15
N PHE A 129 5.52 -3.26 16.00
CA PHE A 129 4.46 -4.25 15.86
C PHE A 129 3.68 -4.40 17.17
N GLN A 130 2.36 -4.50 17.08
CA GLN A 130 1.48 -4.56 18.24
C GLN A 130 1.40 -5.97 18.83
N GLU A 131 1.13 -6.07 20.14
CA GLU A 131 0.84 -7.34 20.78
C GLU A 131 -0.42 -7.99 20.18
N GLY A 132 -0.45 -9.32 20.11
CA GLY A 132 -1.54 -10.07 19.46
C GLY A 132 -1.48 -10.07 17.92
N SER A 133 -0.46 -9.46 17.30
CA SER A 133 -0.26 -9.44 15.85
C SER A 133 0.60 -10.60 15.33
N ASP A 134 0.80 -11.68 16.09
CA ASP A 134 1.68 -12.82 15.72
C ASP A 134 1.17 -13.60 14.49
N TRP A 135 -0.12 -13.48 14.20
CA TRP A 135 -0.73 -14.02 12.98
C TRP A 135 -0.32 -13.24 11.72
N SER A 136 0.19 -12.00 11.87
CA SER A 136 0.51 -11.11 10.76
C SER A 136 1.50 -11.75 9.81
N LYS A 137 1.14 -11.72 8.52
CA LYS A 137 2.05 -12.17 7.47
C LYS A 137 3.19 -11.17 7.32
N VAL A 138 2.92 -9.86 7.43
CA VAL A 138 3.93 -8.81 7.36
C VAL A 138 5.01 -9.00 8.43
N ARG A 139 4.62 -9.26 9.68
CA ARG A 139 5.57 -9.45 10.78
C ARG A 139 6.51 -10.63 10.54
N LYS A 140 5.97 -11.74 10.04
CA LYS A 140 6.75 -12.93 9.65
C LYS A 140 7.79 -12.61 8.58
N LEU A 141 7.48 -11.73 7.63
CA LEU A 141 8.44 -11.29 6.60
C LEU A 141 9.61 -10.50 7.17
N TYR A 142 9.38 -9.80 8.27
CA TYR A 142 10.42 -9.11 9.02
C TYR A 142 11.11 -10.00 10.06
N ALA A 143 10.98 -11.32 9.95
CA ALA A 143 11.54 -12.31 10.86
C ALA A 143 11.13 -12.06 12.33
N ASP A 144 9.84 -11.76 12.54
CA ASP A 144 9.21 -11.57 13.85
C ASP A 144 9.85 -10.51 14.75
N LYS A 145 10.60 -9.57 14.15
CA LYS A 145 11.12 -8.39 14.83
C LYS A 145 9.98 -7.62 15.50
N LYS A 146 10.25 -7.09 16.69
CA LYS A 146 9.31 -6.23 17.42
C LYS A 146 9.23 -4.82 16.81
N VAL A 147 10.34 -4.34 16.27
CA VAL A 147 10.45 -3.00 15.68
C VAL A 147 11.16 -3.10 14.33
N ILE A 148 10.64 -2.38 13.34
CA ILE A 148 11.27 -2.21 12.03
C ILE A 148 11.47 -0.73 11.77
N THR A 149 12.46 -0.37 10.96
CA THR A 149 12.74 1.03 10.65
C THR A 149 12.60 1.25 9.16
N GLU A 150 11.73 2.19 8.79
CA GLU A 150 11.30 2.39 7.42
C GLU A 150 11.24 3.88 7.09
N ARG A 151 11.24 4.21 5.80
CA ARG A 151 11.23 5.62 5.36
C ARG A 151 9.81 6.10 5.14
N HIS A 152 9.51 7.26 5.70
CA HIS A 152 8.22 7.95 5.56
C HIS A 152 8.41 9.23 4.74
N ARG A 153 7.37 9.60 4.01
CA ARG A 153 7.26 10.83 3.20
C ARG A 153 5.78 11.05 2.92
N HIS A 154 5.04 11.44 3.94
CA HIS A 154 3.61 11.69 3.86
C HIS A 154 3.21 12.76 4.87
N ARG A 155 1.95 13.22 4.78
CA ARG A 155 1.41 14.33 5.57
C ARG A 155 0.11 13.97 6.31
N TYR A 156 -0.59 12.95 5.82
CA TYR A 156 -1.92 12.58 6.28
C TYR A 156 -1.89 11.26 7.01
N GLU A 157 -2.59 11.16 8.13
CA GLU A 157 -2.64 10.01 9.04
C GLU A 157 -4.08 9.52 9.19
N VAL A 158 -4.24 8.25 9.58
CA VAL A 158 -5.57 7.76 10.01
C VAL A 158 -5.97 8.52 11.26
N ASN A 159 -7.18 9.06 11.28
CA ASN A 159 -7.73 9.75 12.41
C ASN A 159 -7.88 8.78 13.59
N PRO A 160 -7.23 9.05 14.75
CA PRO A 160 -7.33 8.20 15.93
C PRO A 160 -8.76 7.86 16.37
N ASP A 161 -9.70 8.78 16.15
CA ASP A 161 -11.11 8.63 16.55
C ASP A 161 -11.81 7.47 15.83
N TYR A 162 -11.33 7.07 14.65
CA TYR A 162 -11.89 5.98 13.84
C TYR A 162 -11.18 4.65 14.04
N ILE A 163 -10.07 4.60 14.79
CA ILE A 163 -9.27 3.37 14.91
C ILE A 163 -10.08 2.24 15.54
N GLU A 164 -10.82 2.54 16.61
CA GLU A 164 -11.59 1.52 17.33
C GLU A 164 -12.72 0.96 16.45
N SER A 165 -13.46 1.82 15.77
CA SER A 165 -14.56 1.40 14.88
C SER A 165 -14.05 0.58 13.69
N LEU A 166 -12.95 1.02 13.07
CA LEU A 166 -12.29 0.29 11.98
C LEU A 166 -11.74 -1.07 12.45
N SER A 167 -11.16 -1.13 13.64
CA SER A 167 -10.65 -2.39 14.22
C SER A 167 -11.79 -3.38 14.48
N LYS A 168 -12.92 -2.91 15.03
CA LYS A 168 -14.12 -3.74 15.23
C LYS A 168 -14.71 -4.26 13.92
N ALA A 169 -14.60 -3.48 12.83
CA ALA A 169 -15.00 -3.90 11.49
C ALA A 169 -14.01 -4.91 10.84
N GLY A 170 -12.92 -5.26 11.53
CA GLY A 170 -11.94 -6.27 11.09
C GLY A 170 -10.66 -5.71 10.47
N LEU A 171 -10.47 -4.38 10.46
CA LEU A 171 -9.27 -3.72 9.96
C LEU A 171 -8.20 -3.64 11.08
N HIS A 172 -7.24 -4.56 11.08
CA HIS A 172 -6.29 -4.67 12.19
C HIS A 172 -5.07 -3.78 11.96
N PHE A 173 -4.84 -2.83 12.88
CA PHE A 173 -3.65 -1.98 12.90
C PHE A 173 -2.51 -2.69 13.64
N ILE A 174 -1.68 -3.39 12.88
CA ILE A 174 -0.65 -4.28 13.41
C ILE A 174 0.71 -3.59 13.63
N GLY A 175 0.90 -2.38 13.08
CA GLY A 175 2.13 -1.60 13.26
C GLY A 175 1.82 -0.13 13.50
N LYS A 176 2.42 0.43 14.55
CA LYS A 176 2.23 1.83 14.97
C LYS A 176 3.56 2.58 15.11
N ASP A 177 3.53 3.91 15.20
CA ASP A 177 4.70 4.68 15.63
C ASP A 177 5.05 4.43 17.10
N GLU A 178 6.20 4.92 17.56
CA GLU A 178 6.67 4.73 18.95
C GLU A 178 5.71 5.27 20.00
N LYS A 179 4.92 6.29 19.64
CA LYS A 179 3.93 6.90 20.53
C LYS A 179 2.59 6.16 20.51
N GLY A 180 2.41 5.20 19.60
CA GLY A 180 1.15 4.47 19.41
C GLY A 180 0.02 5.32 18.82
N VAL A 181 0.32 6.52 18.33
CA VAL A 181 -0.66 7.49 17.83
C VAL A 181 -0.89 7.29 16.33
N ARG A 182 0.17 7.00 15.58
CA ARG A 182 0.10 6.84 14.13
C ARG A 182 0.03 5.37 13.76
N MET A 183 -0.89 5.05 12.85
CA MET A 183 -1.04 3.71 12.33
C MET A 183 -0.27 3.58 11.01
N GLU A 184 0.70 2.65 10.96
CA GLU A 184 1.65 2.54 9.85
C GLU A 184 1.41 1.28 8.99
N ILE A 185 0.87 0.21 9.60
CA ILE A 185 0.64 -1.08 8.94
C ILE A 185 -0.75 -1.60 9.28
N ILE A 186 -1.51 -1.92 8.25
CA ILE A 186 -2.83 -2.54 8.34
C ILE A 186 -2.80 -3.90 7.63
N GLU A 187 -3.44 -4.90 8.22
CA GLU A 187 -3.63 -6.21 7.60
C GLU A 187 -5.05 -6.73 7.85
N LEU A 188 -5.67 -7.36 6.86
CA LEU A 188 -6.93 -8.09 7.05
C LEU A 188 -6.64 -9.55 7.39
N GLN A 189 -7.06 -9.99 8.58
CA GLN A 189 -6.82 -11.35 9.06
C GLN A 189 -7.52 -12.41 8.19
N ASN A 190 -8.77 -12.14 7.78
CA ASN A 190 -9.62 -13.05 7.01
C ASN A 190 -9.42 -12.94 5.48
N HIS A 191 -8.25 -12.48 5.03
CA HIS A 191 -7.91 -12.35 3.63
C HIS A 191 -6.57 -13.06 3.34
N PRO A 192 -6.44 -13.80 2.21
CA PRO A 192 -5.22 -14.54 1.90
C PRO A 192 -3.99 -13.63 1.90
N TRP A 193 -4.11 -12.44 1.30
CA TRP A 193 -3.08 -11.40 1.35
C TRP A 193 -3.69 -10.01 1.13
N TYR A 194 -3.86 -9.20 2.18
CA TYR A 194 -4.36 -7.82 2.05
C TYR A 194 -3.63 -6.94 3.05
N ILE A 195 -2.73 -6.12 2.53
CA ILE A 195 -1.82 -5.30 3.34
C ILE A 195 -1.85 -3.86 2.82
N GLN A 196 -2.01 -2.91 3.75
CA GLN A 196 -1.80 -1.49 3.49
C GLN A 196 -0.57 -1.03 4.27
N LEU A 197 0.39 -0.43 3.57
CA LEU A 197 1.60 0.15 4.17
C LEU A 197 1.61 1.66 3.99
N LYS A 198 2.04 2.35 5.05
CA LYS A 198 2.23 3.79 5.03
C LYS A 198 3.72 4.15 4.98
N ARG A 199 4.24 4.56 3.81
CA ARG A 199 5.68 4.81 3.58
C ARG A 199 5.95 5.91 2.54
N GLY A 200 7.20 6.34 2.46
CA GLY A 200 7.69 7.41 1.56
C GLY A 200 8.75 7.01 0.55
N SER A 201 8.88 7.77 -0.56
CA SER A 201 9.94 7.63 -1.56
C SER A 201 11.29 8.15 -1.09
N SER A 202 12.31 7.29 -1.14
CA SER A 202 13.70 7.72 -1.35
C SER A 202 14.47 6.57 -2.01
N PRO A 203 15.49 6.87 -2.83
CA PRO A 203 16.30 5.84 -3.48
C PRO A 203 16.93 4.89 -2.45
N PRO A 204 17.19 3.63 -2.81
CA PRO A 204 17.80 2.66 -1.92
C PRO A 204 19.21 3.14 -1.54
N GLN A 205 19.36 3.73 -0.36
CA GLN A 205 20.69 3.87 0.22
C GLN A 205 21.16 2.48 0.67
N ARG A 206 22.31 2.07 0.12
CA ARG A 206 23.29 1.00 0.38
C ARG A 206 23.13 -0.06 1.48
N ASN A 207 22.17 0.03 2.39
CA ASN A 207 21.84 -1.03 3.34
C ASN A 207 20.64 -1.81 2.78
N ALA A 208 20.90 -2.60 1.73
CA ALA A 208 20.06 -3.75 1.42
C ALA A 208 19.98 -4.60 2.69
N PHE A 209 18.78 -5.08 3.04
CA PHE A 209 18.57 -6.01 4.13
C PHE A 209 19.64 -7.14 4.07
N PRO A 210 20.13 -7.66 5.21
CA PRO A 210 20.84 -8.93 5.17
C PRO A 210 19.92 -9.95 4.47
N PRO A 211 20.44 -10.81 3.59
CA PRO A 211 19.63 -11.74 2.83
C PRO A 211 18.85 -12.62 3.80
N VAL A 212 17.56 -12.33 3.97
CA VAL A 212 16.66 -13.20 4.71
C VAL A 212 16.53 -14.43 3.84
N LYS A 213 17.24 -15.51 4.21
CA LYS A 213 17.12 -16.81 3.54
C LYS A 213 15.64 -17.18 3.54
N PRO A 214 14.96 -17.30 2.38
CA PRO A 214 13.54 -17.60 2.35
C PRO A 214 13.36 -19.06 2.79
N ARG A 215 13.09 -19.31 4.07
CA ARG A 215 12.75 -20.63 4.57
C ARG A 215 11.23 -20.83 4.47
N GLU A 216 10.85 -21.69 3.53
CA GLU A 216 9.65 -22.55 3.49
C GLU A 216 8.22 -21.96 3.53
N VAL A 217 7.98 -20.65 3.65
CA VAL A 217 6.59 -20.11 3.69
C VAL A 217 6.03 -19.74 2.29
N PHE A 218 6.82 -19.90 1.24
CA PHE A 218 6.60 -19.19 -0.02
C PHE A 218 6.64 -20.04 -1.30
N LYS A 219 6.38 -21.34 -1.19
CA LYS A 219 6.29 -22.20 -2.37
C LYS A 219 5.02 -22.00 -3.19
N LYS A 220 4.08 -21.11 -2.82
CA LYS A 220 2.74 -21.17 -3.41
C LYS A 220 1.97 -19.91 -3.82
N ARG A 221 2.47 -18.67 -3.76
CA ARG A 221 1.93 -17.64 -4.69
C ARG A 221 2.66 -16.30 -4.82
N TYR A 222 3.06 -15.57 -3.77
CA TYR A 222 3.74 -14.27 -3.98
C TYR A 222 4.70 -13.95 -2.84
N LYS A 223 6.03 -14.07 -3.06
CA LYS A 223 7.02 -13.28 -2.28
C LYS A 223 6.97 -11.89 -2.89
N THR A 224 6.65 -10.82 -2.18
CA THR A 224 7.67 -10.06 -1.45
C THR A 224 7.03 -8.83 -0.82
N ILE A 225 7.49 -8.41 0.37
CA ILE A 225 7.39 -7.01 0.78
C ILE A 225 8.50 -6.26 0.08
N VAL A 226 8.08 -5.45 -0.85
CA VAL A 226 8.96 -4.69 -1.71
C VAL A 226 9.21 -3.32 -1.05
N LYS A 227 10.46 -2.83 -1.05
CA LYS A 227 10.77 -1.45 -0.64
C LYS A 227 10.37 -0.52 -1.79
N LEU A 228 9.14 -0.05 -1.75
CA LEU A 228 8.50 0.65 -2.86
C LEU A 228 8.61 2.16 -2.66
N GLY A 229 9.08 2.88 -3.68
CA GLY A 229 9.08 4.33 -3.68
C GLY A 229 7.81 4.88 -4.34
N TYR A 230 7.41 6.03 -3.83
CA TYR A 230 6.34 6.89 -4.34
C TYR A 230 6.61 7.37 -5.77
N GLY A 231 5.60 7.24 -6.62
CA GLY A 231 5.54 7.81 -7.95
C GLY A 231 4.20 8.46 -8.18
N GLY A 232 4.17 9.76 -8.53
CA GLY A 232 2.91 10.42 -8.87
C GLY A 232 2.28 9.80 -10.11
N GLY A 233 1.01 9.42 -10.00
CA GLY A 233 0.15 9.00 -11.11
C GLY A 233 -1.07 8.22 -10.63
N SER A 234 -2.13 8.26 -11.45
CA SER A 234 -3.38 7.55 -11.23
C SER A 234 -3.29 6.14 -11.81
N THR A 235 -2.45 5.24 -11.27
CA THR A 235 -2.18 3.94 -11.92
C THR A 235 -2.36 2.77 -10.96
N VAL A 236 -3.16 1.78 -11.33
CA VAL A 236 -3.26 0.47 -10.65
C VAL A 236 -2.38 -0.54 -11.38
N TRP A 237 -1.65 -1.34 -10.61
CA TRP A 237 -0.66 -2.29 -11.10
C TRP A 237 -1.15 -3.70 -10.87
N LEU A 238 -1.24 -4.48 -11.92
CA LEU A 238 -1.76 -5.83 -11.86
C LEU A 238 -0.63 -6.82 -12.13
N VAL A 239 -0.57 -7.85 -11.30
CA VAL A 239 0.41 -8.92 -11.41
C VAL A 239 -0.32 -10.16 -11.89
N ARG A 240 0.22 -10.78 -12.95
CA ARG A 240 -0.21 -12.09 -13.44
C ARG A 240 0.97 -13.05 -13.45
N ASP A 241 0.76 -14.28 -12.98
CA ASP A 241 1.75 -15.35 -13.15
C ASP A 241 1.57 -15.98 -14.53
N LEU A 242 2.65 -16.04 -15.33
CA LEU A 242 2.63 -16.65 -16.66
C LEU A 242 2.99 -18.14 -16.65
N ASN A 243 3.31 -18.69 -15.48
CA ASN A 243 3.67 -20.09 -15.31
C ASN A 243 2.49 -20.98 -14.86
N LEU A 244 1.27 -20.43 -14.85
CA LEU A 244 0.01 -21.13 -14.59
C LEU A 244 -0.85 -21.21 -15.85
#